data_AF-A0A813YCJ6-F1
#
_entry.id   AF-A0A813YCJ6-F1
#
_cell.length_a   1.000
_cell.length_b   1.000
_cell.length_c   1.000
_cell.angle_alpha   90.00
_cell.angle_beta   90.00
_cell.angle_gamma   90.00
#
_symmetry.space_group_name_H-M   'P 1'
#
loop_
_entity.id
_entity.type
_entity.pdbx_description
1 polymer ?
#
loop_
_entity_poly.entity_id
_entity_poly.type
_entity_poly.pdbx_seq_one_letter_code
_entity_poly.pdbx_strand_id
1 'polypeptide(L)'
;MFNGRFFSCIILLSFVLSSLASIEPLCKWYGRSPFCFFGNSCPKDCWHVTANDRGDGKKCWFGMKNYCCCAKKTIDSIINSFVNSK
;
A
#
# COMPACT_ATOMS: atom_id res chain seq x y z
N MET A 1 1.62 -10.70 -47.75
CA MET A 1 0.89 -11.76 -47.01
C MET A 1 1.55 -11.93 -45.65
N PHE A 2 1.37 -10.95 -44.76
CA PHE A 2 1.91 -11.02 -43.39
C PHE A 2 0.88 -11.72 -42.50
N ASN A 3 1.25 -12.91 -42.05
CA ASN A 3 0.40 -13.85 -41.33
C ASN A 3 -0.22 -13.24 -40.06
N GLY A 4 -1.56 -13.13 -40.04
CA GLY A 4 -2.37 -12.60 -38.95
C GLY A 4 -2.36 -13.40 -37.63
N ARG A 5 -1.44 -14.36 -37.46
CA ARG A 5 -1.26 -15.12 -36.21
C ARG A 5 -0.28 -14.44 -35.25
N PHE A 6 0.59 -13.55 -35.75
CA PHE A 6 1.58 -12.85 -34.93
C PHE A 6 1.00 -11.67 -34.14
N PHE A 7 0.03 -10.94 -34.70
CA PHE A 7 -0.59 -9.79 -34.03
C PHE A 7 -1.45 -10.19 -32.83
N SER A 8 -2.04 -11.39 -32.85
CA SER A 8 -2.92 -11.86 -31.78
C SER A 8 -2.18 -12.14 -30.46
N CYS A 9 -0.97 -12.72 -30.50
CA CYS A 9 -0.19 -13.00 -29.28
C CYS A 9 0.40 -11.74 -28.64
N ILE A 10 0.79 -10.74 -29.42
CA ILE A 10 1.41 -9.51 -28.90
C ILE A 10 0.41 -8.69 -28.06
N ILE A 11 -0.86 -8.68 -28.47
CA ILE A 11 -1.95 -7.99 -27.75
C ILE A 11 -2.27 -8.72 -26.44
N LEU A 12 -2.24 -10.06 -26.43
CA LEU A 12 -2.45 -10.84 -25.21
C LEU A 12 -1.28 -10.70 -24.22
N LEU A 13 -0.03 -10.63 -24.72
CA LEU A 13 1.15 -10.47 -23.86
C LEU A 13 1.19 -9.11 -23.15
N SER A 14 0.74 -8.05 -23.84
CA SER A 14 0.72 -6.69 -23.30
C SER A 14 -0.40 -6.48 -22.26
N PHE A 15 -1.53 -7.18 -22.43
CA PHE A 15 -2.61 -7.18 -21.44
C PHE A 15 -2.19 -7.81 -20.11
N VAL A 16 -1.39 -8.88 -20.16
CA VAL A 16 -0.88 -9.59 -18.97
C VAL A 16 0.21 -8.82 -18.24
N LEU A 17 1.02 -8.03 -18.95
CA LEU A 17 2.07 -7.22 -18.31
C LEU A 17 1.51 -6.07 -17.46
N SER A 18 0.32 -5.57 -17.83
CA SER A 18 -0.31 -4.43 -17.17
C SER A 18 -0.90 -4.78 -15.79
N SER A 19 -1.17 -6.06 -15.52
CA SER A 19 -1.82 -6.52 -14.28
C SER A 19 -0.85 -6.87 -13.14
N LEU A 20 0.46 -6.89 -13.38
CA LEU A 20 1.44 -7.38 -12.38
C LEU A 20 2.06 -6.28 -11.50
N ALA A 21 1.85 -5.00 -11.79
CA ALA A 21 2.57 -3.91 -11.15
C ALA A 21 1.69 -3.13 -10.16
N SER A 22 1.44 -3.68 -8.97
CA SER A 22 0.91 -2.88 -7.85
C SER A 22 1.45 -3.37 -6.50
N ILE A 23 2.77 -3.32 -6.33
CA ILE A 23 3.38 -3.35 -4.99
C ILE A 23 3.26 -1.93 -4.43
N GLU A 24 2.05 -1.55 -4.03
CA GLU A 24 1.87 -0.29 -3.32
C GLU A 24 2.12 -0.50 -1.82
N PRO A 25 2.99 0.31 -1.20
CA PRO A 25 3.22 0.25 0.24
C PRO A 25 1.93 0.60 0.98
N LEU A 26 1.63 -0.15 2.04
CA LEU A 26 0.42 0.10 2.83
C LEU A 26 0.69 1.29 3.76
N CYS A 27 0.14 2.46 3.43
CA CYS A 27 0.35 3.69 4.17
C CYS A 27 -0.87 4.08 5.00
N LYS A 28 -0.65 4.51 6.25
CA LYS A 28 -1.71 4.91 7.18
C LYS A 28 -1.19 5.91 8.21
N TRP A 29 -2.05 6.81 8.70
CA TRP A 29 -1.70 7.64 9.86
C TRP A 29 -1.89 6.90 11.18
N TYR A 30 -0.95 7.14 12.08
CA TYR A 30 -0.92 6.62 13.43
C TYR A 30 -0.99 7.78 14.42
N GLY A 31 -1.77 7.58 15.49
CA GLY A 31 -2.03 8.57 16.53
C GLY A 31 -3.52 8.83 16.70
N ARG A 32 -4.03 8.71 17.94
CA ARG A 32 -5.45 8.81 18.26
C ARG A 32 -5.76 10.18 18.86
N SER A 33 -6.46 11.03 18.12
CA SER A 33 -6.97 12.30 18.63
C SER A 33 -7.94 12.05 19.80
N PRO A 34 -8.03 12.94 20.81
CA PRO A 34 -7.44 14.28 20.87
C PRO A 34 -6.00 14.33 21.37
N PHE A 35 -5.47 13.29 22.02
CA PHE A 35 -4.09 13.25 22.53
C PHE A 35 -3.18 12.55 21.51
N CYS A 36 -2.37 13.29 20.74
CA CYS A 36 -1.48 12.66 19.76
C CYS A 36 -0.05 12.54 20.27
N PHE A 37 0.67 11.57 19.73
CA PHE A 37 1.94 11.11 20.28
C PHE A 37 3.04 12.16 20.11
N PHE A 38 3.97 12.19 21.06
CA PHE A 38 5.23 12.91 20.94
C PHE A 38 6.29 11.93 20.42
N GLY A 39 6.67 12.04 19.15
CA GLY A 39 7.74 11.25 18.52
C GLY A 39 7.31 10.42 17.31
N ASN A 40 8.28 9.87 16.58
CA ASN A 40 8.10 9.15 15.30
C ASN A 40 7.87 7.64 15.51
N SER A 41 6.84 7.25 16.26
CA SER A 41 6.55 5.85 16.55
C SER A 41 5.71 5.22 15.44
N CYS A 42 6.37 4.75 14.38
CA CYS A 42 5.75 3.82 13.42
C CYS A 42 5.83 2.37 13.94
N PRO A 43 4.90 1.48 13.52
CA PRO A 43 5.00 0.06 13.84
C PRO A 43 6.30 -0.55 13.32
N LYS A 44 6.69 -1.70 13.90
CA LYS A 44 7.79 -2.51 13.38
C LYS A 44 7.48 -2.91 11.92
N ASP A 45 8.49 -2.87 11.06
CA ASP A 45 8.40 -3.09 9.60
C ASP A 45 7.70 -1.96 8.81
N CYS A 46 7.51 -0.79 9.44
CA CYS A 46 7.02 0.42 8.78
C CYS A 46 8.02 1.57 8.94
N TRP A 47 8.06 2.47 7.97
CA TRP A 47 8.87 3.68 8.03
C TRP A 47 8.00 4.93 8.11
N HIS A 48 8.52 5.93 8.81
CA HIS A 48 7.91 7.24 8.92
C HIS A 48 8.09 8.01 7.60
N VAL A 49 7.00 8.58 7.09
CA VAL A 49 7.01 9.40 5.88
C VAL A 49 6.82 10.87 6.23
N THR A 50 5.82 11.20 7.04
CA THR A 50 5.53 12.58 7.44
C THR A 50 4.74 12.61 8.74
N ALA A 51 4.69 13.77 9.41
CA ALA A 51 3.89 13.98 10.60
C ALA A 51 3.12 15.30 10.52
N ASN A 52 1.91 15.34 11.07
CA ASN A 52 1.14 16.58 11.20
C ASN A 52 0.19 16.51 12.41
N ASP A 53 -0.40 17.64 12.77
CA ASP A 53 -1.32 17.73 13.91
C ASP A 53 -2.75 17.25 13.61
N ARG A 54 -3.05 16.77 12.40
CA ARG A 54 -4.43 16.49 11.95
C ARG A 54 -4.61 15.13 11.30
N GLY A 55 -3.63 14.68 10.54
CA GLY A 55 -3.57 13.42 9.80
C GLY A 55 -4.82 13.17 9.00
N ASP A 56 -5.53 12.11 9.35
CA ASP A 56 -6.78 11.64 8.72
C ASP A 56 -8.01 12.50 9.00
N GLY A 57 -7.89 13.58 9.79
CA GLY A 57 -8.94 14.59 9.87
C GLY A 57 -9.10 15.28 11.22
N LYS A 58 -9.11 14.55 12.35
CA LYS A 58 -9.30 15.16 13.67
C LYS A 58 -7.98 15.72 14.21
N LYS A 59 -7.96 17.02 14.51
CA LYS A 59 -6.80 17.71 15.08
C LYS A 59 -6.45 17.18 16.47
N CYS A 60 -5.16 17.09 16.73
CA CYS A 60 -4.53 16.77 18.00
C CYS A 60 -4.50 18.02 18.89
N TRP A 61 -4.87 17.89 20.16
CA TRP A 61 -4.69 18.95 21.15
C TRP A 61 -3.22 19.14 21.50
N PHE A 62 -2.48 18.03 21.60
CA PHE A 62 -1.04 17.99 21.84
C PHE A 62 -0.40 16.91 20.96
N GLY A 63 0.87 17.11 20.56
CA GLY A 63 1.65 16.18 19.74
C GLY A 63 1.26 16.15 18.26
N MET A 64 1.64 15.07 17.56
CA MET A 64 1.42 14.89 16.11
C MET A 64 0.97 13.46 15.78
N LYS A 65 0.28 13.31 14.66
CA LYS A 65 0.02 12.05 13.97
C LYS A 65 1.14 11.78 12.98
N ASN A 66 1.55 10.52 12.89
CA ASN A 66 2.61 10.06 12.02
C ASN A 66 2.04 9.27 10.86
N TYR A 67 2.36 9.66 9.64
CA TYR A 67 2.07 8.88 8.44
C TYR A 67 3.16 7.83 8.27
N CYS A 68 2.78 6.57 8.39
CA CYS A 68 3.69 5.43 8.29
C CYS A 68 3.30 4.56 7.09
N CYS A 69 4.30 4.15 6.33
CA CYS A 69 4.14 3.19 5.24
C CYS A 69 4.84 1.89 5.60
N CYS A 70 4.19 0.76 5.32
CA CYS A 70 4.71 -0.56 5.60
C CYS A 70 4.95 -1.29 4.29
N ALA A 71 6.04 -2.07 4.23
CA ALA A 71 6.27 -2.97 3.12
C ALA A 71 5.22 -4.08 3.21
N LYS A 72 4.23 -4.04 2.33
CA LYS A 72 3.23 -5.10 2.27
C LYS A 72 3.96 -6.38 1.85
N LYS A 73 4.00 -7.40 2.70
CA LYS A 73 4.33 -8.76 2.27
C LYS A 73 3.19 -9.23 1.38
N THR A 74 3.18 -8.80 0.12
CA THR A 74 2.12 -9.05 -0.86
C THR A 74 1.85 -10.55 -1.04
N ILE A 75 2.87 -11.39 -0.77
CA ILE A 75 2.77 -12.84 -0.71
C ILE A 75 1.70 -13.30 0.30
N ASP A 76 1.60 -12.72 1.50
CA ASP A 76 0.64 -13.17 2.51
C ASP A 76 -0.81 -12.82 2.14
N SER A 77 -1.04 -11.68 1.47
CA SER A 77 -2.38 -11.32 0.97
C SER A 77 -2.80 -12.20 -0.20
N ILE A 78 -1.87 -12.54 -1.11
CA ILE A 78 -2.11 -13.46 -2.23
C ILE A 78 -2.37 -14.87 -1.70
N ILE A 79 -1.51 -15.40 -0.82
CA ILE A 79 -1.70 -16.73 -0.21
C ILE A 79 -3.03 -16.80 0.54
N ASN A 80 -3.39 -15.80 1.35
CA ASN A 80 -4.68 -15.83 2.06
C ASN A 80 -5.90 -15.77 1.13
N SER A 81 -5.80 -15.09 -0.02
CA SER A 81 -6.85 -15.15 -1.05
C SER A 81 -6.95 -16.51 -1.76
N PHE A 82 -5.82 -17.23 -1.94
CA PHE A 82 -5.83 -18.59 -2.47
C PHE A 82 -6.30 -19.64 -1.45
N VAL A 83 -5.91 -19.48 -0.18
CA VAL A 83 -6.24 -20.41 0.92
C VAL A 83 -7.71 -20.30 1.34
N ASN A 84 -8.30 -19.10 1.38
CA ASN A 84 -9.73 -18.93 1.66
C ASN A 84 -10.65 -19.19 0.44
N SER A 85 -10.08 -19.57 -0.71
CA SER A 85 -10.83 -19.95 -1.91
C SER A 85 -11.03 -21.47 -2.04
N LYS A 86 -10.74 -22.24 -0.97
CA LYS A 86 -10.91 -23.70 -0.92
C LYS A 86 -11.83 -24.08 0.22
#